data_AF-A0A2T5RF74-F1
#
_entry.id   AF-A0A2T5RF74-F1
#
_cell.length_a   1.000
_cell.length_b   1.000
_cell.length_c   1.000
_cell.angle_alpha   90.00
_cell.angle_beta   90.00
_cell.angle_gamma   90.00
#
_symmetry.space_group_name_H-M   'P 1'
#
loop_
_entity.id
_entity.type
_entity.pdbx_description
1 polymer ?
#
loop_
_entity_poly.entity_id
_entity_poly.type
_entity_poly.pdbx_seq_one_letter_code
_entity_poly.pdbx_strand_id
1 'polypeptide(L)' 'MSGANKMYKNKIHLTDIDSCRRYLSRVINQLDAGAIDGQAARDRGYIIKIIAELIKDGELSERVEELEKMLEIEGAA' A
#
# COMPACT_ATOMS: atom_id res chain seq x y z
N MET A 1 -1.94 14.09 -34.85
CA MET A 1 -0.97 13.15 -34.23
C MET A 1 -1.65 12.50 -33.04
N SER A 2 -2.08 11.24 -33.20
CA SER A 2 -2.85 10.48 -32.21
C SER A 2 -1.89 9.83 -31.22
N GLY A 3 -1.56 10.54 -30.14
CA GLY A 3 -0.96 9.94 -28.96
C GLY A 3 -2.08 9.47 -28.05
N ALA A 4 -2.73 8.35 -28.41
CA ALA A 4 -3.70 7.70 -27.55
C ALA A 4 -3.06 7.49 -26.18
N ASN A 5 -3.47 8.31 -25.23
CA ASN A 5 -3.12 8.20 -23.83
C ASN A 5 -3.63 6.81 -23.41
N LYS A 6 -2.75 5.80 -23.44
CA LYS A 6 -3.02 4.45 -22.93
C LYS A 6 -3.17 4.62 -21.43
N MET A 7 -4.36 5.05 -21.03
CA MET A 7 -4.85 5.00 -19.66
C MET A 7 -4.69 3.54 -19.26
N TYR A 8 -3.68 3.25 -18.45
CA TYR A 8 -3.43 1.91 -17.95
C TYR A 8 -4.69 1.49 -17.22
N LYS A 9 -5.55 0.72 -17.90
CA LYS A 9 -6.84 0.20 -17.43
C LYS A 9 -6.66 -0.86 -16.33
N ASN A 10 -5.47 -0.98 -15.76
CA ASN A 10 -5.25 -1.79 -14.57
C ASN A 10 -5.61 -0.93 -13.37
N LYS A 11 -6.82 -1.16 -12.84
CA LYS A 11 -7.20 -0.65 -11.51
C LYS A 11 -6.07 -1.02 -10.55
N ILE A 12 -5.49 -0.02 -9.91
CA ILE A 12 -4.46 -0.23 -8.90
C ILE A 12 -5.17 -0.87 -7.70
N HIS A 13 -4.68 -2.00 -7.23
CA HIS A 13 -5.19 -2.69 -6.04
C HIS A 13 -4.04 -2.73 -5.04
N LEU A 14 -4.26 -2.09 -3.89
CA LEU A 14 -3.30 -1.94 -2.81
C LEU A 14 -3.86 -2.68 -1.58
N THR A 15 -3.81 -4.00 -1.63
CA THR A 15 -4.42 -4.90 -0.64
C THR A 15 -3.44 -5.39 0.42
N ASP A 16 -2.15 -5.30 0.14
CA ASP A 16 -1.07 -5.79 0.99
C ASP A 16 0.17 -4.89 0.85
N ILE A 17 1.13 -5.02 1.77
CA ILE A 17 2.35 -4.20 1.76
C ILE A 17 3.18 -4.39 0.48
N ASP A 18 3.13 -5.59 -0.12
CA ASP A 18 3.87 -5.88 -1.35
C ASP A 18 3.31 -5.14 -2.56
N SER A 19 1.99 -4.99 -2.65
CA SER A 19 1.29 -4.23 -3.67
C SER A 19 1.59 -2.74 -3.55
N CYS A 20 1.65 -2.21 -2.31
CA CYS A 20 2.12 -0.87 -2.01
C CYS A 20 3.57 -0.66 -2.46
N ARG A 21 4.47 -1.59 -2.12
CA ARG A 21 5.88 -1.56 -2.54
C ARG A 21 6.01 -1.54 -4.06
N ARG A 22 5.34 -2.46 -4.77
CA ARG A 22 5.37 -2.53 -6.25
C ARG A 22 4.87 -1.24 -6.89
N TYR A 23 3.82 -0.62 -6.33
CA TYR A 23 3.32 0.65 -6.85
C TYR A 23 4.29 1.80 -6.56
N LEU A 24 4.87 1.88 -5.36
CA LEU A 24 5.86 2.90 -5.03
C LEU A 24 7.11 2.81 -5.92
N SER A 25 7.62 1.61 -6.20
CA SER A 25 8.73 1.42 -7.15
C SER A 25 8.39 1.96 -8.54
N ARG A 26 7.14 1.79 -9.01
CA ARG A 26 6.69 2.39 -10.28
C ARG A 26 6.66 3.91 -10.22
N VAL A 27 6.26 4.51 -9.10
CA VAL A 27 6.27 5.96 -8.90
C VAL A 27 7.70 6.51 -8.95
N ILE A 28 8.65 5.84 -8.28
CA ILE A 28 10.08 6.21 -8.30
C ILE A 28 10.63 6.15 -9.73
N ASN A 29 10.40 5.05 -10.43
CA ASN A 29 10.87 4.91 -11.82
C ASN A 29 10.24 5.97 -12.75
N GLN A 30 8.98 6.36 -12.53
CA GLN A 30 8.34 7.43 -13.28
C GLN A 30 8.95 8.80 -12.99
N LEU A 31 9.33 9.07 -11.74
CA LEU A 31 10.00 10.30 -11.34
C LEU A 31 11.40 10.38 -11.97
N ASP A 32 12.19 9.31 -11.86
CA ASP A 32 13.55 9.25 -12.40
C ASP A 32 13.58 9.36 -13.94
N ALA A 33 12.54 8.83 -14.61
CA ALA A 33 12.36 8.97 -16.06
C ALA A 33 11.81 10.35 -16.48
N GLY A 34 11.50 11.25 -15.53
CA GLY A 34 10.88 12.55 -15.81
C GLY A 34 9.43 12.47 -16.31
N ALA A 35 8.77 11.32 -16.15
CA ALA A 35 7.39 11.10 -16.58
C ALA A 35 6.35 11.72 -15.61
N ILE A 36 6.75 11.97 -14.37
CA ILE A 36 5.99 12.73 -13.37
C ILE A 36 6.92 13.72 -12.69
N ASP A 37 6.35 14.81 -12.17
CA ASP A 37 7.10 15.77 -11.37
C ASP A 37 7.19 15.35 -9.89
N GLY A 38 8.01 16.08 -9.13
CA GLY A 38 8.19 15.83 -7.70
C GLY A 38 6.92 16.01 -6.87
N GLN A 39 5.98 16.87 -7.28
CA GLN A 39 4.73 17.07 -6.54
C GLN A 39 3.83 15.85 -6.69
N ALA A 40 3.61 15.37 -7.92
CA ALA A 40 2.85 14.17 -8.20
C ALA A 40 3.45 12.92 -7.53
N ALA A 41 4.78 12.81 -7.49
CA ALA A 41 5.46 11.74 -6.76
C ALA A 41 5.21 11.82 -5.25
N ARG A 42 5.28 13.02 -4.65
CA ARG A 42 4.99 13.24 -3.23
C ARG A 42 3.56 12.88 -2.87
N ASP A 43 2.58 13.38 -3.64
CA ASP A 43 1.16 13.13 -3.37
C ASP A 43 0.84 11.63 -3.42
N ARG A 44 1.35 10.93 -4.44
CA ARG A 44 1.20 9.47 -4.55
C ARG A 44 1.91 8.74 -3.41
N GLY A 45 3.13 9.15 -3.06
CA GLY A 45 3.88 8.57 -1.94
C GLY A 45 3.14 8.69 -0.62
N TYR A 46 2.51 9.83 -0.36
CA TYR A 46 1.71 10.06 0.84
C TYR A 46 0.48 9.14 0.90
N ILE A 47 -0.26 9.02 -0.21
CA ILE A 47 -1.41 8.10 -0.29
C ILE A 47 -0.98 6.65 -0.03
N ILE A 48 0.14 6.21 -0.62
CA ILE A 48 0.67 4.85 -0.41
C ILE A 48 1.07 4.64 1.05
N LYS A 49 1.65 5.65 1.70
CA LYS A 49 2.02 5.59 3.11
C LYS A 49 0.78 5.35 3.98
N ILE A 50 -0.29 6.13 3.80
CA ILE A 50 -1.54 5.96 4.55
C ILE A 50 -2.09 4.54 4.38
N ILE A 51 -2.12 4.03 3.14
CA ILE A 51 -2.64 2.69 2.88
C ILE A 51 -1.78 1.63 3.56
N ALA A 52 -0.45 1.76 3.52
CA ALA A 52 0.46 0.86 4.20
C ALA A 52 0.33 0.91 5.74
N GLU A 53 0.00 2.07 6.32
CA GLU A 53 -0.30 2.21 7.74
C GLU A 53 -1.60 1.47 8.10
N LEU A 54 -2.69 1.69 7.35
CA LEU A 54 -3.96 0.99 7.58
C LEU A 54 -3.85 -0.54 7.47
N ILE A 55 -3.06 -1.04 6.53
CA ILE A 55 -2.80 -2.48 6.39
C ILE A 55 -2.08 -3.02 7.63
N LYS A 56 -1.02 -2.33 8.08
CA LYS A 56 -0.25 -2.73 9.28
C LYS A 56 -1.10 -2.69 10.55
N ASP A 57 -1.95 -1.69 10.68
CA ASP A 57 -2.84 -1.56 11.84
C ASP A 57 -3.86 -2.70 11.87
N GLY A 58 -4.38 -3.11 10.71
CA GLY A 58 -5.24 -4.28 10.57
C GLY A 58 -4.53 -5.59 10.95
N GLU A 59 -3.36 -5.85 10.36
CA GLU A 59 -2.54 -7.03 10.69
C GLU A 59 -2.15 -7.07 12.18
N LEU A 60 -1.89 -5.92 12.79
CA LEU A 60 -1.57 -5.84 14.21
C LEU A 60 -2.79 -6.11 15.08
N SER A 61 -3.96 -5.57 14.72
CA SER A 61 -5.22 -5.83 15.42
C SER A 61 -5.56 -7.32 15.43
N GLU A 62 -5.45 -7.98 14.27
CA GLU A 62 -5.68 -9.43 14.15
C GLU A 62 -4.74 -10.23 15.06
N ARG A 63 -3.45 -9.89 15.07
CA ARG A 63 -2.45 -10.56 15.94
C ARG A 63 -2.71 -10.34 17.42
N VAL A 64 -3.19 -9.15 17.83
CA VAL A 64 -3.55 -8.87 19.21
C VAL A 64 -4.75 -9.71 19.62
N GLU A 65 -5.80 -9.76 18.79
CA GLU A 65 -6.98 -10.59 19.06
C GLU A 65 -6.64 -12.09 19.17
N GLU A 66 -5.72 -12.59 18.35
CA GLU A 66 -5.23 -13.97 18.45
C GLU A 66 -4.55 -14.24 19.79
N LEU A 67 -3.66 -13.34 20.21
CA LEU A 67 -2.94 -13.45 21.48
C LEU A 67 -3.90 -13.37 22.68
N GLU A 68 -4.88 -12.47 22.64
CA GLU A 68 -5.91 -12.35 23.69
C GLU A 68 -6.72 -13.64 23.82
N LYS A 69 -7.15 -14.24 22.70
CA LYS A 69 -7.86 -15.54 22.70
C LYS A 69 -7.01 -16.66 23.28
N MET A 70 -5.70 -16.69 22.98
CA MET A 70 -4.80 -17.71 23.53
C MET A 70 -4.68 -17.60 25.05
N LEU A 71 -4.58 -16.38 25.58
CA LEU A 71 -4.51 -16.14 27.03
C LEU A 71 -5.81 -16.50 27.75
N GLU A 72 -6.97 -16.21 27.16
CA GLU A 72 -8.27 -16.62 27.71
C GLU A 72 -8.40 -18.15 27.81
N ILE A 73 -7.91 -18.88 26.81
CA ILE A 73 -7.91 -20.35 26.82
C ILE A 73 -6.98 -20.89 27.92
N GLU A 74 -5.79 -20.31 28.08
CA GLU A 74 -4.82 -20.74 29.10
C GLU A 74 -5.30 -20.43 30.53
N GLY A 75 -6.01 -19.32 30.75
CA GLY A 75 -6.60 -18.97 32.05
C GLY A 75 -7.87 -19.76 32.40
N ALA A 76 -8.49 -20.44 31.43
CA ALA A 76 -9.66 -21.29 31.62
C ALA A 76 -9.33 -22.78 31.87
N ALA A 77 -8.05 -23.16 31.75
CA ALA A 77 -7.52 -24.51 31.99
C ALA A 77 -6.93 -24.65 33.40
#